data_AF-A0A1G9ZTR9-F1
#
_entry.id   AF-A0A1G9ZTR9-F1
#
_cell.length_a   1.000
_cell.length_b   1.000
_cell.length_c   1.000
_cell.angle_alpha   90.00
_cell.angle_beta   90.00
_cell.angle_gamma   90.00
#
_symmetry.space_group_name_H-M   'P 1'
#
loop_
_entity.id
_entity.type
_entity.pdbx_description
1 polymer ?
#
loop_
_entity_poly.entity_id
_entity_poly.type
_entity_poly.pdbx_seq_one_letter_code
_entity_poly.pdbx_strand_id
1 'polypeptide(L)'
;MWRHGRVRRRAHRALAGLPGTEVAVLPDEMPYAYALPGAGARGRIVVTTALPAGLRPAEHRALFAHERAHLAARHHRFLLVVQLSAHTNPFLRPLRTAVSYTTERWADEEAARVVGDRRTVASAIGRAALVSRGTPIPTLAGFAAPGPVPRRVAALLGPAPVTRSWPSVFSAVGAAAGAAAAGAAVSAMSSANSAVTMVLILHAATPL
;
A
#
# COMPACT_ATOMS: atom_id res chain seq x y z
N MET A 1 -5.25 -13.37 9.04
CA MET A 1 -4.51 -12.91 10.24
C MET A 1 -3.22 -13.70 10.48
N TRP A 2 -3.32 -15.02 10.73
CA TRP A 2 -2.19 -15.87 11.14
C TRP A 2 -1.01 -15.90 10.18
N ARG A 3 -1.25 -16.00 8.86
CA ARG A 3 -0.19 -15.97 7.85
C ARG A 3 0.59 -14.66 7.88
N HIS A 4 -0.09 -13.51 7.89
CA HIS A 4 0.56 -12.20 7.96
C HIS A 4 1.36 -11.97 9.25
N GLY A 5 0.80 -12.36 10.39
CA GLY A 5 1.53 -12.32 11.66
C GLY A 5 2.79 -13.18 11.62
N ARG A 6 2.70 -14.40 11.05
CA ARG A 6 3.85 -15.31 10.89
C ARG A 6 4.92 -14.75 9.96
N VAL A 7 4.54 -14.24 8.77
CA VAL A 7 5.52 -13.67 7.84
C VAL A 7 6.22 -12.45 8.45
N ARG A 8 5.47 -11.56 9.12
CA ARG A 8 6.05 -10.39 9.81
C ARG A 8 7.01 -10.81 10.92
N ARG A 9 6.64 -11.80 11.74
CA ARG A 9 7.52 -12.35 12.79
C ARG A 9 8.78 -12.98 12.18
N ARG A 10 8.65 -13.72 11.07
CA ARG A 10 9.79 -14.33 10.37
C ARG A 10 10.75 -13.26 9.83
N ALA A 11 10.23 -12.19 9.22
CA ALA A 11 11.05 -11.08 8.76
C ALA A 11 11.77 -10.38 9.92
N HIS A 12 11.07 -10.08 11.03
CA HIS A 12 11.73 -9.51 12.21
C HIS A 12 12.82 -10.43 12.78
N ARG A 13 12.59 -11.74 12.85
CA ARG A 13 13.62 -12.70 13.26
C ARG A 13 14.82 -12.73 12.32
N ALA A 14 14.58 -12.69 11.01
CA ALA A 14 15.65 -12.66 10.01
C ALA A 14 16.52 -11.40 10.13
N LEU A 15 15.96 -10.30 10.63
CA LEU A 15 16.68 -9.04 10.83
C LEU A 15 17.25 -8.87 12.24
N ALA A 16 17.02 -9.82 13.17
CA ALA A 16 17.41 -9.69 14.57
C ALA A 16 18.94 -9.67 14.77
N GLY A 17 19.70 -10.26 13.84
CA GLY A 17 21.17 -10.22 13.83
C GLY A 17 21.78 -8.97 13.18
N LEU A 18 20.96 -8.05 12.65
CA LEU A 18 21.43 -6.81 12.03
C LEU A 18 21.37 -5.64 13.01
N PRO A 19 22.20 -4.59 12.82
CA PRO A 19 22.13 -3.37 13.62
C PRO A 19 20.71 -2.81 13.70
N GLY A 20 20.33 -2.23 14.83
CA GLY A 20 19.01 -1.64 15.09
C GLY A 20 18.71 -0.33 14.34
N THR A 21 19.30 -0.15 13.15
CA THR A 21 19.15 1.04 12.29
C THR A 21 17.80 1.05 11.58
N GLU A 22 17.37 2.26 11.17
CA GLU A 22 16.15 2.44 10.37
C GLU A 22 16.20 1.62 9.08
N VAL A 23 17.36 1.55 8.42
CA VAL A 23 17.55 0.81 7.17
C VAL A 23 18.29 -0.50 7.45
N ALA A 24 17.75 -1.61 6.93
CA ALA A 24 18.38 -2.91 6.88
C ALA A 24 18.73 -3.26 5.43
N VAL A 25 20.03 -3.36 5.13
CA VAL A 25 20.51 -3.76 3.80
C VAL A 25 20.73 -5.26 3.79
N LEU A 26 20.10 -5.96 2.83
CA LEU A 26 20.23 -7.41 2.67
C LEU A 26 21.08 -7.73 1.43
N PRO A 27 22.05 -8.65 1.53
CA PRO A 27 22.75 -9.17 0.36
C PRO A 27 21.82 -10.13 -0.40
N ASP A 28 21.15 -9.61 -1.43
CA ASP A 28 20.26 -10.37 -2.29
C ASP A 28 20.34 -9.77 -3.70
N GLU A 29 20.38 -10.63 -4.70
CA GLU A 29 20.46 -10.25 -6.12
C GLU A 29 19.11 -9.75 -6.64
N MET A 30 18.01 -10.10 -5.98
CA MET A 30 16.69 -9.64 -6.34
C MET A 30 16.49 -8.19 -5.86
N PRO A 31 16.18 -7.23 -6.75
CA PRO A 31 16.04 -5.83 -6.39
C PRO A 31 14.68 -5.57 -5.76
N TYR A 32 14.63 -5.44 -4.43
CA TYR A 32 13.42 -5.09 -3.69
C TYR A 32 13.71 -4.17 -2.50
N ALA A 33 12.71 -3.36 -2.16
CA ALA A 33 12.65 -2.61 -0.91
C ALA A 33 11.23 -2.67 -0.35
N TYR A 34 11.11 -2.63 0.98
CA TYR A 34 9.82 -2.52 1.64
C TYR A 34 9.92 -1.97 3.06
N ALA A 35 8.90 -1.24 3.46
CA ALA A 35 8.62 -0.83 4.83
C ALA A 35 8.14 -2.01 5.71
N LEU A 36 8.96 -2.43 6.66
CA LEU A 36 8.63 -3.42 7.68
C LEU A 36 8.12 -2.74 8.97
N PRO A 37 6.81 -2.82 9.28
CA PRO A 37 6.27 -2.24 10.50
C PRO A 37 6.77 -2.97 11.76
N GLY A 38 7.22 -2.19 12.75
CA GLY A 38 7.66 -2.69 14.05
C GLY A 38 6.50 -3.09 14.97
N ALA A 39 6.70 -4.12 15.80
CA ALA A 39 5.76 -4.52 16.84
C ALA A 39 6.09 -3.80 18.16
N GLY A 40 5.92 -2.47 18.19
CA GLY A 40 6.22 -1.64 19.37
C GLY A 40 7.55 -0.86 19.28
N ALA A 41 8.47 -1.26 18.40
CA ALA A 41 9.66 -0.49 18.01
C ALA A 41 9.41 0.37 16.76
N ARG A 42 10.33 1.29 16.45
CA ARG A 42 10.33 2.02 15.16
C ARG A 42 10.36 1.00 14.02
N GLY A 43 9.54 1.21 12.99
CA GLY A 43 9.56 0.37 11.78
C GLY A 43 10.91 0.45 11.08
N ARG A 44 11.20 -0.52 10.22
CA ARG A 44 12.46 -0.61 9.47
C ARG A 44 12.21 -0.62 7.98
N ILE A 45 13.12 -0.04 7.21
CA ILE A 45 13.13 -0.13 5.76
C ILE A 45 14.09 -1.25 5.39
N VAL A 46 13.58 -2.29 4.74
CA VAL A 46 14.40 -3.38 4.21
C VAL A 46 14.70 -3.05 2.76
N VAL A 47 15.97 -3.13 2.35
CA VAL A 47 16.41 -2.88 0.98
C VAL A 47 17.48 -3.90 0.61
N THR A 48 17.45 -4.42 -0.61
CA THR A 48 18.53 -5.29 -1.10
C THR A 48 19.66 -4.47 -1.69
N THR A 49 20.87 -5.02 -1.73
CA THR A 49 22.02 -4.38 -2.41
C THR A 49 21.76 -4.15 -3.90
N ALA A 50 20.99 -5.04 -4.55
CA ALA A 50 20.69 -4.96 -5.98
C ALA A 50 19.84 -3.74 -6.37
N LEU A 51 18.91 -3.29 -5.52
CA LEU A 51 17.98 -2.21 -5.90
C LEU A 51 18.67 -0.82 -5.97
N PRO A 52 19.44 -0.37 -4.96
CA PRO A 52 20.20 0.88 -5.04
C PRO A 52 21.24 0.87 -6.16
N ALA A 53 21.84 -0.27 -6.50
CA ALA A 53 22.85 -0.34 -7.57
C ALA A 53 22.31 0.16 -8.93
N GLY A 54 21.02 -0.01 -9.19
CA GLY A 54 20.36 0.45 -10.40
C GLY A 54 19.82 1.89 -10.35
N LEU A 55 20.00 2.63 -9.26
CA LEU A 55 19.36 3.93 -9.03
C LEU A 55 20.39 5.07 -8.88
N ARG A 56 20.02 6.27 -9.32
CA ARG A 56 20.83 7.50 -9.11
C ARG A 56 20.74 7.97 -7.65
N PRO A 57 21.69 8.77 -7.15
CA PRO A 57 21.67 9.25 -5.76
C PRO A 57 20.38 9.99 -5.36
N ALA A 58 19.82 10.80 -6.27
CA ALA A 58 18.54 11.48 -6.02
C ALA A 58 17.35 10.50 -5.96
N GLU A 59 17.41 9.41 -6.71
CA GLU A 59 16.40 8.36 -6.72
C GLU A 59 16.49 7.46 -5.49
N HIS A 60 17.70 7.25 -4.92
CA HIS A 60 17.84 6.62 -3.60
C HIS A 60 17.12 7.40 -2.53
N ARG A 61 17.30 8.73 -2.51
CA ARG A 61 16.62 9.60 -1.55
C ARG A 61 15.11 9.52 -1.72
N ALA A 62 14.62 9.53 -2.96
CA ALA A 62 13.20 9.35 -3.26
C ALA A 62 12.66 7.99 -2.77
N LEU A 63 13.38 6.90 -3.03
CA LEU A 63 13.00 5.57 -2.60
C LEU A 63 12.90 5.49 -1.06
N PHE A 64 13.94 5.93 -0.35
CA PHE A 64 13.89 5.90 1.11
C PHE A 64 12.83 6.84 1.68
N ALA A 65 12.59 8.01 1.08
CA ALA A 65 11.51 8.89 1.50
C ALA A 65 10.13 8.24 1.32
N HIS A 66 9.93 7.52 0.23
CA HIS A 66 8.72 6.75 -0.05
C HIS A 66 8.50 5.64 1.00
N GLU A 67 9.52 4.81 1.26
CA GLU A 67 9.42 3.74 2.26
C GLU A 67 9.18 4.29 3.68
N ARG A 68 9.80 5.42 4.03
CA ARG A 68 9.52 6.11 5.30
C ARG A 68 8.07 6.58 5.39
N ALA A 69 7.52 7.10 4.29
CA ALA A 69 6.12 7.55 4.26
C ALA A 69 5.16 6.39 4.58
N HIS A 70 5.42 5.18 4.07
CA HIS A 70 4.63 3.99 4.43
C HIS A 70 4.66 3.66 5.93
N LEU A 71 5.82 3.81 6.57
CA LEU A 71 5.96 3.59 8.01
C LEU A 71 5.27 4.68 8.83
N ALA A 72 5.50 5.96 8.48
CA ALA A 72 4.97 7.13 9.16
C ALA A 72 3.43 7.15 9.11
N ALA A 73 2.86 6.96 7.91
CA ALA A 73 1.41 6.91 7.70
C ALA A 73 0.79 5.55 8.04
N ARG A 74 1.60 4.57 8.47
CA ARG A 74 1.18 3.21 8.85
C ARG A 74 0.33 2.53 7.77
N HIS A 75 0.71 2.68 6.49
CA HIS A 75 -0.06 2.19 5.33
C HIS A 75 -0.41 0.69 5.41
N HIS A 76 0.47 -0.12 5.99
CA HIS A 76 0.24 -1.54 6.27
C HIS A 76 -1.08 -1.82 7.02
N ARG A 77 -1.56 -0.92 7.89
CA ARG A 77 -2.82 -1.09 8.62
C ARG A 77 -4.02 -0.94 7.69
N PHE A 78 -4.02 0.08 6.83
CA PHE A 78 -5.07 0.25 5.83
C PHE A 78 -5.13 -0.96 4.92
N LEU A 79 -4.00 -1.37 4.35
CA LEU A 79 -3.91 -2.53 3.45
C LEU A 79 -4.40 -3.82 4.11
N LEU A 80 -4.01 -4.08 5.36
CA LEU A 80 -4.49 -5.25 6.11
C LEU A 80 -6.02 -5.22 6.28
N VAL A 81 -6.60 -4.07 6.64
CA VAL A 81 -8.05 -3.93 6.80
C VAL A 81 -8.77 -4.24 5.50
N VAL A 82 -8.44 -3.58 4.40
CA VAL A 82 -9.12 -3.81 3.11
C VAL A 82 -8.88 -5.21 2.57
N GLN A 83 -7.70 -5.81 2.82
CA GLN A 83 -7.44 -7.18 2.40
C GLN A 83 -8.33 -8.18 3.15
N LEU A 84 -8.52 -7.99 4.46
CA LEU A 84 -9.43 -8.81 5.24
C LEU A 84 -10.87 -8.60 4.79
N SER A 85 -11.30 -7.35 4.60
CA SER A 85 -12.63 -7.01 4.10
C SER A 85 -12.91 -7.63 2.72
N ALA A 86 -11.94 -7.59 1.80
CA ALA A 86 -12.08 -8.19 0.47
C ALA A 86 -12.03 -9.73 0.48
N HIS A 87 -11.47 -10.33 1.54
CA HIS A 87 -11.47 -11.77 1.74
C HIS A 87 -12.82 -12.25 2.29
N THR A 88 -13.45 -11.46 3.16
CA THR A 88 -14.79 -11.75 3.70
C THR A 88 -15.91 -11.40 2.72
N ASN A 89 -15.72 -10.36 1.91
CA ASN A 89 -16.70 -9.91 0.92
C ASN A 89 -16.01 -9.57 -0.41
N PRO A 90 -16.19 -10.39 -1.47
CA PRO A 90 -15.59 -10.16 -2.79
C PRO A 90 -15.94 -8.81 -3.42
N PHE A 91 -17.07 -8.19 -3.09
CA PHE A 91 -17.46 -6.87 -3.60
C PHE A 91 -16.60 -5.73 -3.06
N LEU A 92 -15.79 -5.98 -2.03
CA LEU A 92 -14.81 -5.02 -1.51
C LEU A 92 -13.44 -5.12 -2.19
N ARG A 93 -13.28 -5.99 -3.20
CA ARG A 93 -12.05 -6.06 -4.02
C ARG A 93 -11.71 -4.73 -4.74
N PRO A 94 -12.66 -3.99 -5.32
CA PRO A 94 -12.37 -2.67 -5.89
C PRO A 94 -11.87 -1.68 -4.83
N LEU A 95 -12.45 -1.71 -3.62
CA LEU A 95 -12.00 -0.89 -2.50
C LEU A 95 -10.56 -1.23 -2.12
N ARG A 96 -10.19 -2.51 -2.05
CA ARG A 96 -8.80 -2.94 -1.84
C ARG A 96 -7.86 -2.35 -2.89
N THR A 97 -8.22 -2.41 -4.17
CA THR A 97 -7.42 -1.83 -5.26
C THR A 97 -7.30 -0.31 -5.13
N ALA A 98 -8.40 0.37 -4.82
CA ALA A 98 -8.41 1.82 -4.62
C ALA A 98 -7.51 2.24 -3.46
N VAL A 99 -7.66 1.62 -2.29
CA VAL A 99 -6.83 1.91 -1.11
C VAL A 99 -5.36 1.61 -1.38
N SER A 100 -5.04 0.50 -2.05
CA SER A 100 -3.66 0.19 -2.42
C SER A 100 -3.06 1.31 -3.26
N TYR A 101 -3.76 1.73 -4.32
CA TYR A 101 -3.31 2.83 -5.16
C TYR A 101 -3.20 4.17 -4.42
N THR A 102 -4.15 4.51 -3.55
CA THR A 102 -4.10 5.79 -2.82
C THR A 102 -2.99 5.81 -1.78
N THR A 103 -2.67 4.68 -1.12
CA THR A 103 -1.51 4.62 -0.21
C THR A 103 -0.19 4.79 -0.94
N GLU A 104 -0.05 4.21 -2.15
CA GLU A 104 1.13 4.43 -3.01
C GLU A 104 1.24 5.91 -3.40
N ARG A 105 0.13 6.50 -3.86
CA ARG A 105 0.08 7.93 -4.26
C ARG A 105 0.38 8.87 -3.10
N TRP A 106 -0.08 8.55 -1.88
CA TRP A 106 0.27 9.32 -0.70
C TRP A 106 1.77 9.25 -0.45
N ALA A 107 2.35 8.05 -0.44
CA ALA A 107 3.79 7.90 -0.25
C ALA A 107 4.62 8.59 -1.34
N ASP A 108 4.15 8.60 -2.59
CA ASP A 108 4.78 9.32 -3.71
C ASP A 108 4.83 10.83 -3.50
N GLU A 109 3.73 11.44 -3.09
CA GLU A 109 3.66 12.89 -2.87
C GLU A 109 4.43 13.29 -1.61
N GLU A 110 4.42 12.47 -0.56
CA GLU A 110 5.24 12.72 0.62
C GLU A 110 6.74 12.61 0.30
N ALA A 111 7.14 11.61 -0.50
CA ALA A 111 8.50 11.51 -0.99
C ALA A 111 8.89 12.72 -1.84
N ALA A 112 7.99 13.20 -2.69
CA ALA A 112 8.25 14.36 -3.53
C ALA A 112 8.37 15.64 -2.71
N ARG A 113 7.59 15.79 -1.64
CA ARG A 113 7.71 16.88 -0.68
C ARG A 113 9.07 16.87 0.04
N VAL A 114 9.55 15.70 0.43
CA VAL A 114 10.86 15.54 1.11
C VAL A 114 12.02 15.77 0.16
N VAL A 115 11.94 15.28 -1.07
CA VAL A 115 12.99 15.43 -2.09
C VAL A 115 12.98 16.81 -2.75
N GLY A 116 11.83 17.49 -2.76
CA GLY A 116 11.62 18.79 -3.41
C GLY A 116 11.35 18.70 -4.92
N ASP A 117 11.30 17.50 -5.51
CA ASP A 117 11.05 17.31 -6.93
C ASP A 117 10.23 16.06 -7.24
N ARG A 118 9.04 16.27 -7.83
CA ARG A 118 8.11 15.20 -8.25
C ARG A 118 8.64 14.41 -9.45
N ARG A 119 9.45 15.03 -10.33
CA ARG A 119 10.04 14.33 -11.49
C ARG A 119 11.10 13.32 -11.04
N THR A 120 11.90 13.67 -10.04
CA THR A 120 12.86 12.73 -9.43
C THR A 120 12.14 11.51 -8.85
N VAL A 121 11.03 11.69 -8.13
CA VAL A 121 10.24 10.56 -7.61
C VAL A 121 9.65 9.73 -8.75
N ALA A 122 9.11 10.37 -9.79
CA ALA A 122 8.57 9.67 -10.95
C ALA A 122 9.65 8.83 -11.67
N SER A 123 10.86 9.38 -11.84
CA SER A 123 12.01 8.67 -12.39
C SER A 123 12.43 7.50 -11.49
N ALA A 124 12.45 7.69 -10.17
CA ALA A 124 12.80 6.64 -9.22
C ALA A 124 11.83 5.45 -9.32
N ILE A 125 10.51 5.72 -9.36
CA ILE A 125 9.47 4.70 -9.52
C ILE A 125 9.63 3.98 -10.86
N GLY A 126 9.79 4.73 -11.96
CA GLY A 126 9.97 4.17 -13.29
C GLY A 126 11.20 3.26 -13.37
N ARG A 127 12.33 3.70 -12.81
CA ARG A 127 13.57 2.92 -12.82
C ARG A 127 13.51 1.71 -11.90
N ALA A 128 12.99 1.86 -10.68
CA ALA A 128 12.76 0.72 -9.79
C ALA A 128 11.88 -0.34 -10.46
N ALA A 129 10.81 0.07 -11.17
CA ALA A 129 9.96 -0.85 -11.91
C ALA A 129 10.66 -1.55 -13.07
N LEU A 130 11.64 -0.91 -13.73
CA LEU A 130 12.45 -1.54 -14.78
C LEU A 130 13.45 -2.55 -14.19
N VAL A 131 14.11 -2.18 -13.09
CA VAL A 131 15.10 -3.03 -12.40
C VAL A 131 14.43 -4.23 -11.75
N SER A 132 13.22 -4.10 -11.22
CA SER A 132 12.46 -5.18 -10.56
C SER A 132 11.59 -6.02 -11.51
N ARG A 133 11.72 -5.89 -12.85
CA ARG A 133 10.95 -6.71 -13.79
C ARG A 133 11.25 -8.20 -13.57
N GLY A 134 10.20 -8.99 -13.35
CA GLY A 134 10.32 -10.44 -13.19
C GLY A 134 10.62 -10.92 -11.77
N THR A 135 10.82 -10.00 -10.81
CA THR A 135 11.04 -10.36 -9.40
C THR A 135 9.72 -10.78 -8.73
N PRO A 136 9.61 -12.01 -8.20
CA PRO A 136 8.49 -12.38 -7.34
C PRO A 136 8.53 -11.50 -6.09
N ILE A 137 7.53 -10.64 -5.92
CA ILE A 137 7.44 -9.75 -4.76
C ILE A 137 7.30 -10.61 -3.48
N PRO A 138 8.21 -10.52 -2.51
CA PRO A 138 8.12 -11.29 -1.28
C PRO A 138 6.79 -11.02 -0.57
N THR A 139 6.21 -12.07 0.04
CA THR A 139 4.84 -12.08 0.58
C THR A 139 4.46 -10.95 1.56
N LEU A 140 5.42 -10.19 2.12
CA LEU A 140 5.16 -8.96 2.87
C LEU A 140 4.81 -7.76 1.99
N ALA A 141 5.40 -7.64 0.82
CA ALA A 141 4.99 -6.65 -0.18
C ALA A 141 3.72 -7.10 -0.94
N GLY A 142 3.24 -8.33 -0.73
CA GLY A 142 1.92 -8.80 -1.17
C GLY A 142 0.72 -8.08 -0.53
N PHE A 143 0.94 -7.14 0.41
CA PHE A 143 -0.10 -6.23 0.89
C PHE A 143 -0.47 -5.15 -0.13
N ALA A 144 0.43 -4.83 -1.07
CA ALA A 144 0.17 -3.94 -2.18
C ALA A 144 0.86 -4.53 -3.40
N ALA A 145 0.10 -5.17 -4.30
CA ALA A 145 0.54 -5.14 -5.68
C ALA A 145 0.64 -3.64 -6.03
N PRO A 146 1.83 -3.10 -6.37
CA PRO A 146 1.98 -1.68 -6.59
C PRO A 146 0.90 -1.23 -7.56
N GLY A 147 0.18 -0.15 -7.22
CA GLY A 147 -0.75 0.45 -8.16
C GLY A 147 -0.02 0.70 -9.50
N PRO A 148 -0.72 0.62 -10.65
CA PRO A 148 -0.08 0.60 -11.95
C PRO A 148 0.94 1.74 -12.08
N VAL A 149 2.20 1.38 -12.29
CA VAL A 149 3.34 2.31 -12.35
C VAL A 149 3.08 3.48 -13.31
N PRO A 150 2.55 3.27 -14.54
CA PRO A 150 2.25 4.38 -15.44
C PRO A 150 1.28 5.41 -14.84
N ARG A 151 0.30 4.96 -14.07
CA ARG A 151 -0.69 5.83 -13.43
C ARG A 151 -0.06 6.70 -12.33
N ARG A 152 0.87 6.14 -11.55
CA ARG A 152 1.62 6.87 -10.52
C ARG A 152 2.56 7.92 -11.11
N VAL A 153 3.30 7.54 -12.15
CA VAL A 153 4.19 8.44 -12.90
C VAL A 153 3.38 9.58 -13.52
N ALA A 154 2.28 9.28 -14.21
CA ALA A 154 1.41 10.30 -14.79
C ALA A 154 0.89 11.29 -13.72
N ALA A 155 0.52 10.78 -12.54
CA ALA A 155 0.02 11.63 -11.47
C ALA A 155 1.10 12.57 -10.88
N LEU A 156 2.36 12.13 -10.81
CA LEU A 156 3.50 12.97 -10.39
C LEU A 156 3.89 14.02 -11.43
N LEU A 157 3.73 13.69 -12.71
CA LEU A 157 4.01 14.61 -13.82
C LEU A 157 2.87 15.62 -14.07
N GLY A 158 1.65 15.30 -13.63
CA GLY A 158 0.50 16.21 -13.62
C GLY A 158 0.61 17.30 -12.55
N PRO A 159 -0.41 18.17 -12.40
CA PRO A 159 -0.42 19.21 -11.38
C PRO A 159 -0.34 18.63 -9.96
N ALA A 160 0.24 19.38 -9.02
CA ALA A 160 0.31 18.97 -7.63
C ALA A 160 -1.09 18.88 -7.02
N PRO A 161 -1.36 17.87 -6.17
CA PRO A 161 -2.66 17.76 -5.51
C PRO A 161 -2.89 18.97 -4.61
N VAL A 162 -4.02 19.65 -4.82
CA VAL A 162 -4.51 20.68 -3.90
C VAL A 162 -4.88 20.05 -2.57
N THR A 163 -4.30 20.54 -1.48
CA THR A 163 -4.65 20.13 -0.13
C THR A 163 -6.05 20.65 0.21
N ARG A 164 -7.08 19.82 -0.03
CA ARG A 164 -8.43 20.09 0.49
C ARG A 164 -8.51 19.63 1.93
N SER A 165 -8.63 20.57 2.86
CA SER A 165 -8.99 20.26 4.24
C SER A 165 -10.40 19.72 4.27
N TRP A 166 -10.55 18.47 4.71
CA TRP A 166 -11.86 17.93 5.01
C TRP A 166 -12.35 18.54 6.33
N PRO A 167 -13.65 18.85 6.45
CA PRO A 167 -14.20 19.30 7.72
C PRO A 167 -13.97 18.21 8.76
N SER A 168 -13.62 18.64 9.98
CA SER A 168 -13.41 17.73 11.11
C SER A 168 -14.59 16.77 11.27
N VAL A 169 -14.34 15.49 11.53
CA VAL A 169 -15.40 14.50 11.85
C VAL A 169 -16.21 14.89 13.08
N PHE A 170 -15.67 15.77 13.93
CA PHE A 170 -16.34 16.32 15.10
C PHE A 170 -17.24 17.52 14.78
N SER A 171 -17.23 18.02 13.53
CA SER A 171 -18.22 18.98 13.06
C SER A 171 -19.49 18.26 12.61
N ALA A 172 -20.64 18.92 12.70
CA ALA A 172 -21.91 18.36 12.21
C ALA A 172 -21.81 17.93 10.73
N VAL A 173 -21.10 18.70 9.90
CA VAL A 173 -20.85 18.39 8.49
C VAL A 173 -19.98 17.13 8.34
N GLY A 174 -18.92 17.00 9.12
CA GLY A 174 -18.06 15.82 9.10
C GLY A 174 -18.75 14.56 9.62
N ALA A 175 -19.56 14.69 10.67
CA ALA A 175 -20.37 13.60 11.21
C ALA A 175 -21.43 13.14 10.21
N ALA A 176 -22.14 14.08 9.57
CA ALA A 176 -23.13 13.78 8.54
C ALA A 176 -22.51 13.11 7.30
N ALA A 177 -21.37 13.62 6.82
CA ALA A 177 -20.64 13.02 5.71
C ALA A 177 -20.12 11.61 6.06
N GLY A 178 -19.62 11.42 7.29
CA GLY A 178 -19.19 10.11 7.79
C GLY A 178 -20.34 9.11 7.89
N ALA A 179 -21.48 9.51 8.44
CA ALA A 179 -22.68 8.68 8.55
C ALA A 179 -23.23 8.32 7.16
N ALA A 180 -23.29 9.28 6.23
CA ALA A 180 -23.74 9.04 4.86
C ALA A 180 -22.81 8.07 4.12
N ALA A 181 -21.48 8.22 4.25
CA ALA A 181 -20.52 7.31 3.66
C ALA A 181 -20.62 5.89 4.24
N ALA A 182 -20.79 5.77 5.57
CA ALA A 182 -21.00 4.49 6.24
C ALA A 182 -22.31 3.83 5.79
N GLY A 183 -23.41 4.59 5.74
CA GLY A 183 -24.71 4.11 5.25
C GLY A 183 -24.65 3.63 3.80
N ALA A 184 -24.01 4.39 2.92
CA ALA A 184 -23.81 3.99 1.52
C ALA A 184 -22.98 2.71 1.40
N ALA A 185 -21.93 2.57 2.20
CA ALA A 185 -21.11 1.35 2.23
C ALA A 185 -21.91 0.13 2.71
N VAL A 186 -22.70 0.28 3.79
CA VAL A 186 -23.56 -0.80 4.32
C VAL A 186 -24.63 -1.20 3.30
N SER A 187 -25.31 -0.23 2.68
CA SER A 187 -26.32 -0.50 1.64
C SER A 187 -25.73 -1.21 0.42
N ALA A 188 -24.56 -0.76 -0.06
CA ALA A 188 -23.87 -1.42 -1.17
C ALA A 188 -23.45 -2.85 -0.81
N MET A 189 -22.95 -3.09 0.41
CA MET A 189 -22.58 -4.42 0.89
C MET A 189 -23.80 -5.34 1.02
N SER A 190 -24.92 -4.83 1.54
CA SER A 190 -26.17 -5.57 1.71
C SER A 190 -26.79 -5.96 0.36
N SER A 191 -26.87 -5.00 -0.58
CA SER A 191 -27.35 -5.24 -1.95
C SER A 191 -26.52 -6.32 -2.66
N ALA A 192 -25.20 -6.23 -2.54
CA ALA A 192 -24.32 -7.18 -3.19
C ALA A 192 -24.36 -8.58 -2.56
N ASN A 193 -24.49 -8.66 -1.23
CA ASN A 193 -24.68 -9.93 -0.52
C ASN A 193 -26.02 -10.58 -0.87
N SER A 194 -27.08 -9.79 -0.99
CA SER A 194 -28.40 -10.24 -1.45
C SER A 194 -28.34 -10.78 -2.88
N ALA A 195 -27.65 -10.10 -3.80
CA ALA A 195 -27.47 -10.57 -5.17
C ALA A 195 -26.74 -11.92 -5.24
N VAL A 196 -25.67 -12.12 -4.45
CA VAL A 196 -24.98 -13.42 -4.38
C VAL A 196 -25.87 -14.51 -3.80
N THR A 197 -26.62 -14.18 -2.74
CA THR A 197 -27.53 -15.13 -2.10
C THR A 197 -28.62 -15.56 -3.08
N MET A 198 -29.16 -14.62 -3.86
CA MET A 198 -30.15 -14.91 -4.90
C MET A 198 -29.57 -15.79 -6.02
N VAL A 199 -28.34 -15.52 -6.49
CA VAL A 199 -27.67 -16.37 -7.50
C VAL A 199 -27.43 -17.78 -6.95
N LEU A 200 -26.99 -17.93 -5.70
CA LEU A 200 -26.77 -19.24 -5.08
C LEU A 200 -28.08 -20.02 -4.91
N ILE A 201 -29.15 -19.35 -4.48
CA ILE A 201 -30.49 -19.94 -4.39
C ILE A 201 -30.98 -20.37 -5.77
N LEU A 202 -30.84 -19.52 -6.79
CA LEU A 202 -31.25 -19.82 -8.16
C LEU A 202 -30.51 -21.04 -8.69
N HIS A 203 -29.19 -21.11 -8.48
CA HIS A 203 -28.36 -22.23 -8.90
C HIS A 203 -28.70 -23.54 -8.17
N ALA A 204 -29.03 -23.47 -6.87
CA ALA A 204 -29.48 -24.63 -6.11
C ALA A 204 -30.90 -25.08 -6.48
N ALA A 205 -31.76 -24.17 -6.96
CA ALA A 205 -33.14 -24.44 -7.36
C ALA A 205 -33.27 -24.94 -8.81
N THR A 206 -32.23 -24.80 -9.63
CA THR A 206 -32.14 -25.39 -10.97
C THR A 206 -31.30 -26.67 -10.94
N PRO A 207 -31.89 -27.86 -10.70
CA PRO A 207 -31.17 -29.10 -10.94
C PRO A 207 -30.95 -29.23 -12.46
N LEU A 208 -29.70 -29.42 -12.88
CA LEU A 208 -29.37 -29.90 -14.22
C LEU A 208 -29.76 -31.38 -14.34
#